data_AF-A0A7X5VPY2-F1
#
_entry.id   AF-A0A7X5VPY2-F1
#
_cell.length_a   1.000
_cell.length_b   1.000
_cell.length_c   1.000
_cell.angle_alpha   90.00
_cell.angle_beta   90.00
_cell.angle_gamma   90.00
#
_symmetry.space_group_name_H-M   'P 1'
#
loop_
_entity.id
_entity.type
_entity.pdbx_description
1 polymer ?
#
loop_
_entity_poly.entity_id
_entity_poly.type
_entity_poly.pdbx_seq_one_letter_code
_entity_poly.pdbx_strand_id
1 'polypeptide(L)'
;MLHLGGRDYEATLPGGACDATPQFYVSIEGDGGTTVTDPSDAPGGFFQTSVGTIVTEVSDDFETDAGWTVENGPGLSAGSWERGVPVGGGDRGDPPTDFDGSGQCWLTQNGDGDTDVDGGMTLLISPTYDVSAIDDPAINFALFYTNFAGAGPNEDVFNVYLSDDNGSSWTLAATYGPAVSLSVWLEKTLRISDFVTPNSQVRIRFEASDLINGSIVEAGVDAL
;
A
#
# COMPACT_ATOMS: atom_id res chain seq x y z
N MET A 1 17.14 -15.54 -19.94
CA MET A 1 15.69 -15.30 -20.01
C MET A 1 15.01 -16.64 -20.23
N LEU A 2 13.97 -16.94 -19.46
CA LEU A 2 13.15 -18.14 -19.48
C LEU A 2 11.80 -17.80 -20.11
N HIS A 3 11.31 -18.58 -21.07
CA HIS A 3 9.96 -18.43 -21.61
C HIS A 3 8.96 -19.11 -20.68
N LEU A 4 7.94 -18.36 -20.24
CA LEU A 4 6.91 -18.84 -19.30
C LEU A 4 5.63 -19.33 -20.01
N GLY A 5 5.56 -19.17 -21.34
CA GLY A 5 4.37 -19.43 -22.14
C GLY A 5 3.73 -18.15 -22.68
N GLY A 6 2.96 -18.26 -23.76
CA GLY A 6 2.36 -17.08 -24.41
C GLY A 6 3.39 -16.03 -24.80
N ARG A 7 3.23 -14.80 -24.29
CA ARG A 7 4.11 -13.65 -24.52
C ARG A 7 5.01 -13.32 -23.32
N ASP A 8 5.07 -14.21 -22.33
CA ASP A 8 5.70 -13.91 -21.04
C ASP A 8 7.08 -14.53 -20.93
N TYR A 9 8.02 -13.73 -20.42
CA TYR A 9 9.41 -14.08 -20.27
C TYR A 9 9.94 -13.57 -18.93
N GLU A 10 10.82 -14.34 -18.31
CA GLU A 10 11.45 -14.00 -17.03
C GLU A 10 12.96 -13.97 -17.17
N ALA A 11 13.63 -13.02 -16.53
CA ALA A 11 15.08 -13.00 -16.43
C ALA A 11 15.51 -12.48 -15.06
N THR A 12 16.52 -13.12 -14.48
CA THR A 12 17.21 -12.62 -13.29
C THR A 12 18.34 -11.70 -13.72
N LEU A 13 18.37 -10.48 -13.19
CA LEU A 13 19.53 -9.61 -13.33
C LEU A 13 20.70 -10.21 -12.55
N PRO A 14 21.93 -10.20 -13.08
CA PRO A 14 23.10 -10.63 -12.32
C PRO A 14 23.20 -9.84 -11.01
N GLY A 15 23.53 -10.53 -9.92
CA GLY A 15 23.80 -9.86 -8.64
C GLY A 15 24.93 -8.84 -8.80
N GLY A 16 24.78 -7.68 -8.15
CA GLY A 16 25.80 -6.64 -8.08
C GLY A 16 26.43 -6.53 -6.69
N ALA A 17 27.42 -5.65 -6.56
CA ALA A 17 27.82 -5.15 -5.25
C ALA A 17 26.69 -4.28 -4.66
N CYS A 18 26.62 -4.14 -3.33
CA CYS A 18 25.76 -3.11 -2.74
C CYS A 18 26.08 -1.74 -3.34
N ASP A 19 25.06 -0.90 -3.45
CA ASP A 19 25.08 0.45 -4.03
C ASP A 19 25.34 0.49 -5.54
N ALA A 20 25.45 -0.68 -6.19
CA ALA A 20 25.46 -0.73 -7.65
C ALA A 20 24.07 -0.37 -8.18
N THR A 21 24.04 0.47 -9.22
CA THR A 21 22.82 0.79 -9.97
C THR A 21 22.92 0.22 -11.39
N PRO A 22 22.80 -1.11 -11.59
CA PRO A 22 22.89 -1.73 -12.90
C PRO A 22 21.88 -1.10 -13.87
N GLN A 23 22.38 -0.72 -15.04
CA GLN A 23 21.57 -0.32 -16.18
C GLN A 23 21.25 -1.55 -17.01
N PHE A 24 19.99 -1.69 -17.40
CA PHE A 24 19.55 -2.79 -18.26
C PHE A 24 18.50 -2.31 -19.25
N TYR A 25 18.39 -3.02 -20.36
CA TYR A 25 17.31 -2.87 -21.32
C TYR A 25 16.95 -4.27 -21.82
N VAL A 26 15.72 -4.42 -22.31
CA VAL A 26 15.25 -5.69 -22.89
C VAL A 26 15.50 -5.64 -24.39
N SER A 27 15.95 -6.75 -24.97
CA SER A 27 16.13 -6.90 -26.42
C SER A 27 15.53 -8.24 -26.85
N ILE A 28 14.65 -8.20 -27.85
CA ILE A 28 13.99 -9.37 -28.41
C ILE A 28 14.24 -9.39 -29.92
N GLU A 29 14.79 -10.50 -30.41
CA GLU A 29 14.86 -10.79 -31.84
C GLU A 29 13.71 -11.72 -32.21
N GLY A 30 12.84 -11.30 -33.13
CA GLY A 30 11.76 -12.14 -33.64
C GLY A 30 12.23 -13.10 -34.74
N ASP A 31 11.43 -14.11 -35.08
CA ASP A 31 11.75 -15.16 -36.07
C ASP A 31 12.15 -14.65 -37.47
N GLY A 32 11.79 -13.40 -37.79
CA GLY A 32 12.20 -12.71 -39.02
C GLY A 32 13.57 -12.01 -38.94
N GLY A 33 14.31 -12.16 -37.84
CA GLY A 33 15.62 -11.53 -37.61
C GLY A 33 15.58 -10.05 -37.25
N THR A 34 14.39 -9.50 -36.95
CA THR A 34 14.26 -8.10 -36.50
C THR A 34 14.40 -8.04 -34.99
N THR A 35 15.30 -7.18 -34.50
CA THR A 35 15.46 -6.89 -33.08
C THR A 35 14.66 -5.65 -32.69
N VAL A 36 13.94 -5.74 -31.57
CA VAL A 36 13.29 -4.61 -30.90
C VAL A 36 13.83 -4.52 -29.48
N THR A 37 14.02 -3.30 -28.98
CA THR A 37 14.45 -3.06 -27.60
C THR A 37 13.38 -2.33 -26.80
N ASP A 38 13.46 -2.47 -25.48
CA ASP A 38 12.72 -1.67 -24.52
C ASP A 38 13.69 -1.18 -23.42
N PRO A 39 13.92 0.14 -23.28
CA PRO A 39 13.35 1.23 -24.08
C PRO A 39 13.70 1.17 -25.57
N SER A 40 12.87 1.78 -26.42
CA SER A 40 13.02 1.73 -27.89
C SER A 40 14.24 2.48 -28.43
N ASP A 41 14.85 3.34 -27.61
CA ASP A 41 16.07 4.10 -27.87
C ASP A 41 17.31 3.51 -27.18
N ALA A 42 17.23 2.29 -26.65
CA ALA A 42 18.37 1.59 -26.05
C ALA A 42 19.54 1.43 -27.05
N PRO A 43 20.80 1.54 -26.60
CA PRO A 43 21.23 1.72 -25.20
C PRO A 43 21.23 3.19 -24.72
N GLY A 44 20.69 4.13 -25.49
CA GLY A 44 20.53 5.53 -25.06
C GLY A 44 19.54 5.68 -23.91
N GLY A 45 18.41 4.98 -23.99
CA GLY A 45 17.48 4.74 -22.88
C GLY A 45 17.77 3.40 -22.19
N PHE A 46 17.53 3.35 -20.88
CA PHE A 46 17.74 2.17 -20.05
C PHE A 46 16.84 2.21 -18.82
N PHE A 47 16.58 1.03 -18.25
CA PHE A 47 16.07 0.86 -16.90
C PHE A 47 17.24 0.80 -15.91
N GLN A 48 16.97 1.14 -14.65
CA GLN A 48 17.91 0.98 -13.54
C GLN A 48 17.21 0.38 -12.34
N THR A 49 17.97 -0.32 -11.52
CA THR A 49 17.56 -0.76 -10.18
C THR A 49 18.73 -0.65 -9.22
N SER A 50 18.47 -0.49 -7.93
CA SER A 50 19.50 -0.48 -6.89
C SER A 50 19.78 -1.89 -6.40
N VAL A 51 21.05 -2.20 -6.14
CA VAL A 51 21.46 -3.45 -5.48
C VAL A 51 21.78 -3.14 -4.03
N GLY A 52 21.14 -3.85 -3.11
CA GLY A 52 21.33 -3.65 -1.68
C GLY A 52 20.81 -4.82 -0.86
N THR A 53 20.93 -4.69 0.46
CA THR A 53 20.30 -5.60 1.42
C THR A 53 19.06 -4.91 1.97
N ILE A 54 17.93 -5.63 2.03
CA ILE A 54 16.74 -5.14 2.72
C ILE A 54 16.97 -5.34 4.21
N VAL A 55 16.90 -4.24 4.96
CA VAL A 55 17.00 -4.23 6.42
C VAL A 55 15.71 -3.63 6.97
N THR A 56 15.08 -4.33 7.91
CA THR A 56 13.90 -3.84 8.63
C THR A 56 14.37 -3.00 9.81
N GLU A 57 14.21 -1.69 9.73
CA GLU A 57 14.56 -0.75 10.81
C GLU A 57 13.46 -0.66 11.88
N VAL A 58 12.20 -0.71 11.45
CA VAL A 58 11.00 -0.69 12.30
C VAL A 58 10.03 -1.72 11.75
N SER A 59 9.32 -2.41 12.64
CA SER A 59 8.18 -3.26 12.32
C SER A 59 7.08 -3.05 13.35
N ASP A 60 5.84 -3.02 12.90
CA ASP A 60 4.64 -2.89 13.70
C ASP A 60 3.56 -3.86 13.20
N ASP A 61 3.40 -4.96 13.93
CA ASP A 61 2.35 -5.97 13.73
C ASP A 61 1.05 -5.59 14.44
N PHE A 62 0.96 -4.37 15.00
CA PHE A 62 -0.22 -3.85 15.70
C PHE A 62 -0.69 -4.65 16.93
N GLU A 63 0.10 -5.61 17.40
CA GLU A 63 -0.18 -6.33 18.64
C GLU A 63 -0.06 -5.44 19.88
N THR A 64 0.71 -4.36 19.75
CA THR A 64 0.90 -3.37 20.80
C THR A 64 0.58 -1.97 20.30
N ASP A 65 0.22 -1.08 21.23
CA ASP A 65 -0.03 0.32 20.88
C ASP A 65 1.27 1.06 20.62
N ALA A 66 1.63 1.22 19.34
CA ALA A 66 2.79 1.98 18.91
C ALA A 66 2.56 3.51 18.86
N GLY A 67 1.36 4.00 19.20
CA GLY A 67 1.04 5.43 19.21
C GLY A 67 0.40 5.94 17.92
N TRP A 68 -0.27 5.07 17.17
CA TRP A 68 -1.14 5.45 16.05
C TRP A 68 -2.31 6.29 16.54
N THR A 69 -2.74 7.25 15.72
CA THR A 69 -3.85 8.15 16.06
C THR A 69 -4.91 8.11 14.99
N VAL A 70 -6.18 8.17 15.41
CA VAL A 70 -7.34 8.22 14.52
C VAL A 70 -7.91 9.64 14.48
N GLU A 71 -8.14 10.16 13.28
CA GLU A 71 -8.81 11.43 13.04
C GLU A 71 -10.01 11.23 12.10
N ASN A 72 -11.20 11.63 12.52
CA ASN A 72 -12.42 11.44 11.74
C ASN A 72 -12.85 12.73 11.06
N GLY A 73 -13.21 12.63 9.78
CA GLY A 73 -13.74 13.73 8.99
C GLY A 73 -15.16 14.13 9.43
N PRO A 74 -15.59 15.35 9.07
CA PRO A 74 -16.97 15.77 9.31
C PRO A 74 -17.95 14.88 8.54
N GLY A 75 -19.03 14.45 9.19
CA GLY A 75 -20.09 13.64 8.57
C GLY A 75 -19.98 12.14 8.84
N LEU A 76 -18.80 11.64 9.24
CA LEU A 76 -18.61 10.23 9.57
C LEU A 76 -19.61 9.79 10.66
N SER A 77 -20.43 8.78 10.33
CA SER A 77 -21.42 8.22 11.26
C SER A 77 -21.12 6.80 11.72
N ALA A 78 -20.33 6.03 10.97
CA ALA A 78 -19.87 4.68 11.29
C ALA A 78 -18.51 4.39 10.62
N GLY A 79 -17.85 3.29 11.00
CA GLY A 79 -16.62 2.82 10.34
C GLY A 79 -15.34 3.56 10.69
N SER A 80 -15.27 4.22 11.85
CA SER A 80 -14.00 4.81 12.32
C SER A 80 -12.94 3.72 12.52
N TRP A 81 -11.66 4.05 12.31
CA TRP A 81 -10.57 3.09 12.49
C TRP A 81 -10.51 2.60 13.94
N GLU A 82 -10.40 1.29 14.11
CA GLU A 82 -10.20 0.63 15.39
C GLU A 82 -9.08 -0.42 15.27
N ARG A 83 -8.34 -0.64 16.37
CA ARG A 83 -7.33 -1.70 16.45
C ARG A 83 -7.90 -2.87 17.22
N GLY A 84 -7.77 -4.07 16.70
CA GLY A 84 -8.11 -5.28 17.44
C GLY A 84 -8.12 -6.53 16.58
N VAL A 85 -8.44 -7.66 17.21
CA VAL A 85 -8.65 -8.93 16.51
C VAL A 85 -9.94 -8.84 15.73
N PRO A 86 -9.97 -9.07 14.40
CA PRO A 86 -11.20 -8.97 13.64
C PRO A 86 -12.30 -9.90 14.18
N VAL A 87 -13.49 -9.36 14.37
CA VAL A 87 -14.65 -10.09 14.93
C VAL A 87 -15.84 -10.22 14.00
N GLY A 88 -15.87 -9.49 12.88
CA GLY A 88 -17.01 -9.47 11.93
C GLY A 88 -17.07 -10.70 11.00
N GLY A 89 -16.01 -11.50 10.95
CA GLY A 89 -15.99 -12.77 10.22
C GLY A 89 -16.02 -12.62 8.70
N GLY A 90 -15.94 -11.40 8.16
CA GLY A 90 -16.01 -11.09 6.74
C GLY A 90 -17.39 -11.19 6.13
N ASP A 91 -18.45 -11.21 6.96
CA ASP A 91 -19.83 -11.43 6.51
C ASP A 91 -20.35 -10.25 5.67
N ARG A 92 -19.80 -9.04 5.83
CA ARG A 92 -20.14 -7.87 5.02
C ARG A 92 -19.03 -7.35 4.13
N GLY A 93 -17.89 -8.03 4.13
CA GLY A 93 -16.71 -7.65 3.35
C GLY A 93 -15.60 -7.06 4.20
N ASP A 94 -15.77 -6.97 5.52
CA ASP A 94 -14.72 -6.72 6.50
C ASP A 94 -13.61 -7.79 6.45
N PRO A 95 -12.40 -7.52 6.95
CA PRO A 95 -11.38 -8.55 7.06
C PRO A 95 -11.82 -9.66 8.04
N PRO A 96 -11.90 -10.94 7.63
CA PRO A 96 -12.32 -12.01 8.53
C PRO A 96 -11.26 -12.38 9.57
N THR A 97 -10.00 -12.08 9.30
CA THR A 97 -8.82 -12.27 10.15
C THR A 97 -7.82 -11.15 9.88
N ASP A 98 -6.85 -11.00 10.77
CA ASP A 98 -5.62 -10.25 10.52
C ASP A 98 -4.82 -10.87 9.36
N PHE A 99 -3.77 -10.19 8.92
CA PHE A 99 -2.99 -10.58 7.75
C PHE A 99 -2.01 -11.71 8.06
N ASP A 100 -1.23 -11.57 9.13
CA ASP A 100 -0.06 -12.41 9.40
C ASP A 100 -0.31 -13.52 10.44
N GLY A 101 -1.48 -13.51 11.07
CA GLY A 101 -1.90 -14.47 12.09
C GLY A 101 -1.39 -14.15 13.48
N SER A 102 -0.87 -12.93 13.70
CA SER A 102 -0.48 -12.40 15.01
C SER A 102 -1.70 -12.13 15.91
N GLY A 103 -2.81 -11.69 15.30
CA GLY A 103 -4.12 -11.53 15.93
C GLY A 103 -4.80 -10.19 15.62
N GLN A 104 -4.14 -9.07 15.87
CA GLN A 104 -4.67 -7.72 15.81
C GLN A 104 -4.25 -7.02 14.52
N CYS A 105 -5.15 -6.25 13.95
CA CYS A 105 -4.84 -5.30 12.89
C CYS A 105 -5.60 -3.99 13.12
N TRP A 106 -5.36 -2.99 12.28
CA TRP A 106 -6.27 -1.87 12.16
C TRP A 106 -7.34 -2.21 11.13
N LEU A 107 -8.61 -1.94 11.46
CA LEU A 107 -9.75 -2.12 10.57
C LEU A 107 -10.78 -1.01 10.77
N THR A 108 -11.60 -0.76 9.75
CA THR A 108 -12.80 0.08 9.87
C THR A 108 -13.77 -0.61 10.84
N GLN A 109 -14.00 0.01 12.00
CA GLN A 109 -14.83 -0.42 13.13
C GLN A 109 -14.82 -1.94 13.43
N ASN A 110 -14.27 -2.35 14.57
CA ASN A 110 -14.15 -3.77 14.88
C ASN A 110 -15.41 -4.32 15.56
N GLY A 111 -16.36 -4.79 14.76
CA GLY A 111 -17.64 -5.34 15.21
C GLY A 111 -18.20 -6.41 14.29
N ASP A 112 -19.33 -6.98 14.70
CA ASP A 112 -20.18 -7.80 13.83
C ASP A 112 -21.32 -6.95 13.27
N GLY A 113 -21.69 -7.16 12.01
CA GLY A 113 -22.75 -6.43 11.32
C GLY A 113 -22.26 -5.14 10.65
N ASP A 114 -22.84 -4.00 11.03
CA ASP A 114 -22.66 -2.70 10.35
C ASP A 114 -21.41 -1.97 10.85
N THR A 115 -20.31 -2.18 10.13
CA THR A 115 -18.96 -1.69 10.46
C THR A 115 -18.35 -0.85 9.34
N ASP A 116 -19.02 -0.76 8.19
CA ASP A 116 -18.53 0.00 7.05
C ASP A 116 -18.46 1.50 7.33
N VAL A 117 -17.58 2.17 6.60
CA VAL A 117 -17.47 3.63 6.62
C VAL A 117 -18.75 4.22 6.05
N ASP A 118 -19.41 5.09 6.81
CA ASP A 118 -20.63 5.77 6.39
C ASP A 118 -20.49 7.30 6.46
N GLY A 119 -20.84 7.96 5.34
CA GLY A 119 -21.14 9.39 5.30
C GLY A 119 -19.96 10.34 5.55
N GLY A 120 -18.73 9.83 5.51
CA GLY A 120 -17.52 10.59 5.78
C GLY A 120 -16.24 9.81 5.51
N MET A 121 -15.17 10.22 6.19
CA MET A 121 -13.86 9.57 6.10
C MET A 121 -13.26 9.36 7.49
N THR A 122 -12.42 8.35 7.61
CA THR A 122 -11.62 8.05 8.79
C THR A 122 -10.14 7.99 8.41
N LEU A 123 -9.28 8.62 9.21
CA LEU A 123 -7.84 8.72 8.98
C LEU A 123 -7.11 7.95 10.08
N LEU A 124 -6.24 7.03 9.69
CA LEU A 124 -5.30 6.35 10.59
C LEU A 124 -3.90 6.91 10.32
N ILE A 125 -3.27 7.47 11.34
CA ILE A 125 -2.03 8.23 11.20
C ILE A 125 -0.94 7.60 12.07
N SER A 126 0.21 7.29 11.47
CA SER A 126 1.32 6.66 12.15
C SER A 126 1.99 7.56 13.18
N PRO A 127 2.78 6.98 14.10
CA PRO A 127 3.86 7.70 14.78
C PRO A 127 4.85 8.31 13.78
N THR A 128 5.78 9.12 14.30
CA THR A 128 6.90 9.66 13.51
C THR A 128 7.97 8.59 13.33
N TYR A 129 8.40 8.39 12.09
CA TYR A 129 9.55 7.55 11.74
C TYR A 129 10.75 8.41 11.38
N ASP A 130 11.90 8.09 11.97
CA ASP A 130 13.18 8.68 11.58
C ASP A 130 13.85 7.81 10.52
N VAL A 131 13.79 8.26 9.27
CA VAL A 131 14.40 7.59 8.12
C VAL A 131 15.59 8.37 7.57
N SER A 132 16.08 9.37 8.31
CA SER A 132 17.15 10.27 7.84
C SER A 132 18.49 9.58 7.61
N ALA A 133 18.69 8.40 8.21
CA ALA A 133 19.90 7.59 8.08
C ALA A 133 19.76 6.42 7.09
N ILE A 134 18.63 6.30 6.39
CA ILE A 134 18.35 5.23 5.45
C ILE A 134 18.55 5.77 4.03
N ASP A 135 19.40 5.11 3.24
CA ASP A 135 19.74 5.57 1.89
C ASP A 135 18.56 5.46 0.90
N ASP A 136 17.78 4.38 1.01
CA ASP A 136 16.62 4.13 0.15
C ASP A 136 15.41 3.59 0.95
N PRO A 137 14.75 4.43 1.76
CA PRO A 137 13.73 3.97 2.68
C PRO A 137 12.43 3.63 1.95
N ALA A 138 11.83 2.52 2.36
CA ALA A 138 10.52 2.06 1.91
C ALA A 138 9.67 1.61 3.10
N ILE A 139 8.35 1.77 2.96
CA ILE A 139 7.36 1.29 3.91
C ILE A 139 6.66 0.10 3.25
N ASN A 140 6.58 -1.02 3.96
CA ASN A 140 5.79 -2.17 3.56
C ASN A 140 4.56 -2.24 4.47
N PHE A 141 3.44 -2.72 3.97
CA PHE A 141 2.24 -2.96 4.78
C PHE A 141 1.30 -3.90 4.04
N ALA A 142 0.48 -4.63 4.77
CA ALA A 142 -0.65 -5.35 4.23
C ALA A 142 -1.88 -4.45 4.20
N LEU A 143 -2.60 -4.47 3.08
CA LEU A 143 -3.84 -3.72 2.87
C LEU A 143 -4.98 -4.67 2.52
N PHE A 144 -6.07 -4.54 3.26
CA PHE A 144 -7.39 -5.03 2.89
C PHE A 144 -8.26 -3.82 2.51
N TYR A 145 -8.96 -3.85 1.39
CA TYR A 145 -9.87 -2.76 1.02
C TYR A 145 -10.95 -3.21 0.04
N THR A 146 -12.21 -3.00 0.39
CA THR A 146 -13.38 -3.24 -0.44
C THR A 146 -14.34 -2.05 -0.43
N ASN A 147 -15.02 -1.86 -1.56
CA ASN A 147 -16.22 -1.03 -1.69
C ASN A 147 -17.23 -1.64 -2.69
N PHE A 148 -17.19 -2.96 -2.92
CA PHE A 148 -17.88 -3.59 -4.06
C PHE A 148 -19.40 -3.74 -3.88
N ALA A 149 -19.95 -3.42 -2.71
CA ALA A 149 -21.35 -3.60 -2.35
C ALA A 149 -21.98 -2.28 -1.83
N GLY A 150 -23.28 -2.32 -1.51
CA GLY A 150 -24.04 -1.14 -1.09
C GLY A 150 -24.91 -0.54 -2.19
N ALA A 151 -25.35 0.69 -1.99
CA ALA A 151 -26.16 1.44 -2.95
C ALA A 151 -25.31 2.10 -4.05
N GLY A 152 -24.06 2.44 -3.76
CA GLY A 152 -23.08 3.05 -4.66
C GLY A 152 -21.83 2.21 -4.95
N PRO A 153 -21.93 0.88 -5.17
CA PRO A 153 -20.75 0.02 -5.20
C PRO A 153 -19.71 0.48 -6.23
N ASN A 154 -18.44 0.39 -5.86
CA ASN A 154 -17.29 0.78 -6.69
C ASN A 154 -17.20 2.30 -6.99
N GLU A 155 -17.69 3.16 -6.10
CA GLU A 155 -17.61 4.61 -6.27
C GLU A 155 -16.52 5.26 -5.38
N ASP A 156 -16.10 4.59 -4.31
CA ASP A 156 -15.19 5.14 -3.29
C ASP A 156 -13.73 4.73 -3.43
N VAL A 157 -12.82 5.51 -2.86
CA VAL A 157 -11.38 5.22 -2.91
C VAL A 157 -10.77 5.11 -1.51
N PHE A 158 -9.69 4.36 -1.44
CA PHE A 158 -8.76 4.36 -0.32
C PHE A 158 -7.49 5.08 -0.71
N ASN A 159 -7.07 6.06 0.09
CA ASN A 159 -5.87 6.84 -0.19
C ASN A 159 -4.80 6.62 0.88
N VAL A 160 -3.55 6.56 0.42
CA VAL A 160 -2.37 6.50 1.28
C VAL A 160 -1.56 7.76 1.06
N TYR A 161 -1.17 8.41 2.14
CA TYR A 161 -0.39 9.65 2.12
C TYR A 161 0.90 9.50 2.91
N LEU A 162 1.93 10.23 2.47
CA LEU A 162 3.17 10.43 3.21
C LEU A 162 3.34 11.91 3.58
N SER A 163 3.93 12.14 4.73
CA SER A 163 4.34 13.47 5.21
C SER A 163 5.82 13.42 5.57
N ASP A 164 6.55 14.50 5.33
CA ASP A 164 7.93 14.71 5.78
C ASP A 164 8.06 15.93 6.71
N ASP A 165 6.96 16.45 7.24
CA ASP A 165 6.88 17.60 8.13
C ASP A 165 6.02 17.33 9.37
N ASN A 166 6.08 16.07 9.84
CA ASN A 166 5.38 15.55 11.00
C ASN A 166 3.85 15.64 10.93
N GLY A 167 3.29 15.58 9.72
CA GLY A 167 1.85 15.63 9.45
C GLY A 167 1.29 17.04 9.25
N SER A 168 2.15 18.05 9.05
CA SER A 168 1.70 19.41 8.75
C SER A 168 1.18 19.53 7.31
N SER A 169 1.75 18.76 6.38
CA SER A 169 1.30 18.57 5.01
C SER A 169 1.41 17.10 4.60
N TRP A 170 0.67 16.72 3.56
CA TRP A 170 0.51 15.33 3.13
C TRP A 170 0.57 15.23 1.60
N THR A 171 1.42 14.35 1.09
CA THR A 171 1.55 13.99 -0.33
C THR A 171 0.86 12.66 -0.58
N LEU A 172 -0.01 12.60 -1.59
CA LEU A 172 -0.67 11.35 -2.00
C LEU A 172 0.36 10.39 -2.58
N ALA A 173 0.46 9.20 -1.98
CA ALA A 173 1.41 8.15 -2.37
C ALA A 173 0.73 7.00 -3.15
N ALA A 174 -0.51 6.66 -2.80
CA ALA A 174 -1.29 5.65 -3.53
C ALA A 174 -2.80 5.89 -3.41
N THR A 175 -3.53 5.40 -4.42
CA THR A 175 -4.99 5.33 -4.44
C THR A 175 -5.42 3.93 -4.87
N TYR A 176 -6.39 3.34 -4.16
CA TYR A 176 -7.02 2.08 -4.49
C TYR A 176 -8.53 2.28 -4.68
N GLY A 177 -9.12 1.58 -5.65
CA GLY A 177 -10.47 1.88 -6.16
C GLY A 177 -10.43 2.84 -7.35
N PRO A 178 -11.57 3.39 -7.79
CA PRO A 178 -12.90 3.19 -7.21
C PRO A 178 -13.49 1.81 -7.51
N ALA A 179 -13.13 1.19 -8.64
CA ALA A 179 -13.42 -0.21 -8.88
C ALA A 179 -12.32 -1.10 -8.29
N VAL A 180 -12.63 -1.81 -7.20
CA VAL A 180 -11.75 -2.80 -6.58
C VAL A 180 -12.50 -4.11 -6.37
N SER A 181 -11.81 -5.21 -6.69
CA SER A 181 -12.31 -6.58 -6.46
C SER A 181 -11.61 -7.25 -5.27
N LEU A 182 -11.08 -6.47 -4.32
CA LEU A 182 -10.19 -6.98 -3.28
C LEU A 182 -10.99 -7.22 -2.00
N SER A 183 -11.32 -8.49 -1.75
CA SER A 183 -11.74 -8.96 -0.41
C SER A 183 -10.65 -9.82 0.19
N VAL A 184 -9.41 -9.41 -0.02
CA VAL A 184 -8.20 -10.15 0.38
C VAL A 184 -7.12 -9.15 0.80
N TRP A 185 -6.31 -9.56 1.77
CA TRP A 185 -5.11 -8.84 2.13
C TRP A 185 -4.07 -8.90 1.01
N LEU A 186 -3.46 -7.76 0.70
CA LEU A 186 -2.34 -7.66 -0.24
C LEU A 186 -1.22 -6.81 0.35
N GLU A 187 0.00 -7.31 0.24
CA GLU A 187 1.19 -6.53 0.57
C GLU A 187 1.38 -5.38 -0.42
N LYS A 188 1.77 -4.23 0.11
CA LYS A 188 2.09 -2.99 -0.59
C LYS A 188 3.46 -2.51 -0.14
N THR A 189 4.17 -1.88 -1.07
CA THR A 189 5.44 -1.23 -0.79
C THR A 189 5.40 0.18 -1.36
N LEU A 190 5.78 1.16 -0.55
CA LEU A 190 5.94 2.55 -0.94
C LEU A 190 7.37 2.99 -0.68
N ARG A 191 8.09 3.37 -1.74
CA ARG A 191 9.40 4.00 -1.62
C ARG A 191 9.22 5.46 -1.20
N ILE A 192 9.71 5.84 -0.03
CA ILE A 192 9.44 7.15 0.57
C ILE A 192 9.97 8.28 -0.33
N SER A 193 11.18 8.08 -0.88
CA SER A 193 11.88 9.03 -1.76
C SER A 193 11.13 9.37 -3.06
N ASP A 194 10.13 8.58 -3.45
CA ASP A 194 9.32 8.87 -4.64
C ASP A 194 8.25 9.94 -4.39
N PHE A 195 7.96 10.25 -3.12
CA PHE A 195 6.85 11.13 -2.73
C PHE A 195 7.26 12.30 -1.83
N VAL A 196 8.19 12.08 -0.91
CA VAL A 196 8.65 13.08 0.07
C VAL A 196 10.15 12.97 0.31
N THR A 197 10.77 13.97 0.96
CA THR A 197 12.21 13.91 1.24
C THR A 197 12.46 13.13 2.54
N PRO A 198 13.23 12.02 2.53
CA PRO A 198 13.56 11.29 3.75
C PRO A 198 14.20 12.18 4.82
N ASN A 199 13.65 12.15 6.03
CA ASN A 199 14.13 12.89 7.18
C ASN A 199 13.66 12.25 8.51
N SER A 200 13.80 12.96 9.62
CA SER A 200 13.43 12.47 10.96
C SER A 200 11.96 12.67 11.35
N GLN A 201 11.13 13.09 10.40
CA GLN A 201 9.75 13.57 10.61
C GLN A 201 8.75 12.89 9.68
N VAL A 202 9.08 11.71 9.15
CA VAL A 202 8.22 11.01 8.19
C VAL A 202 7.02 10.37 8.89
N ARG A 203 5.84 10.49 8.30
CA ARG A 203 4.60 9.82 8.74
C ARG A 203 3.85 9.25 7.55
N ILE A 204 3.12 8.17 7.77
CA ILE A 204 2.16 7.59 6.83
C ILE A 204 0.73 7.79 7.36
N ARG A 205 -0.21 8.01 6.46
CA ARG A 205 -1.63 8.13 6.77
C ARG A 205 -2.46 7.31 5.79
N PHE A 206 -3.40 6.55 6.34
CA PHE A 206 -4.39 5.77 5.61
C PHE A 206 -5.76 6.42 5.72
N GLU A 207 -6.42 6.60 4.58
CA GLU A 207 -7.74 7.21 4.48
C GLU A 207 -8.71 6.21 3.86
N ALA A 208 -9.72 5.82 4.63
CA ALA A 208 -10.90 5.11 4.15
C ALA A 208 -12.08 6.09 4.16
N SER A 209 -12.89 6.09 3.10
CA SER A 209 -13.95 7.08 2.93
C SER A 209 -15.15 6.53 2.17
N ASP A 210 -16.34 6.97 2.56
CA ASP A 210 -17.62 6.80 1.85
C ASP A 210 -18.24 8.19 1.68
N LEU A 211 -18.08 8.78 0.50
CA LEU A 211 -18.33 10.22 0.28
C LEU A 211 -19.41 10.51 -0.77
N ILE A 212 -19.83 9.51 -1.55
CA ILE A 212 -20.75 9.69 -2.67
C ILE A 212 -22.09 9.04 -2.36
N ASN A 213 -22.39 7.89 -2.98
CA ASN A 213 -23.55 7.08 -2.65
C ASN A 213 -23.05 5.96 -1.74
N GLY A 214 -23.79 5.67 -0.66
CA GLY A 214 -23.35 4.71 0.35
C GLY A 214 -22.90 3.38 -0.25
N SER A 215 -21.60 3.12 -0.17
CA SER A 215 -20.97 1.83 -0.44
C SER A 215 -20.75 1.09 0.88
N ILE A 216 -20.65 -0.24 0.82
CA ILE A 216 -20.09 -1.00 1.95
C ILE A 216 -18.57 -0.91 1.85
N VAL A 217 -18.02 0.13 2.48
CA VAL A 217 -16.58 0.42 2.50
C VAL A 217 -15.95 -0.20 3.73
N GLU A 218 -15.13 -1.22 3.52
CA GLU A 218 -14.38 -1.88 4.59
C GLU A 218 -12.88 -1.87 4.26
N ALA A 219 -12.06 -1.57 5.25
CA ALA A 219 -10.63 -1.50 5.09
C ALA A 219 -9.89 -2.10 6.29
N GLY A 220 -8.68 -2.59 6.03
CA GLY A 220 -7.75 -3.08 7.03
C GLY A 220 -6.31 -2.76 6.68
N VAL A 221 -5.49 -2.47 7.68
CA VAL A 221 -4.04 -2.31 7.56
C VAL A 221 -3.35 -3.19 8.59
N ASP A 222 -2.31 -3.88 8.18
CA ASP A 222 -1.54 -4.78 9.04
C ASP A 222 -0.06 -4.88 8.65
N ALA A 223 0.78 -5.45 9.52
CA ALA A 223 2.18 -5.81 9.28
C ALA A 223 3.01 -4.70 8.60
N LEU A 224 3.15 -3.56 9.28
CA LEU A 224 3.89 -2.38 8.78
C LEU A 224 5.40 -2.43 9.08
#